data_AF-A0A2G4GUW6-F1
#
_entry.id   AF-A0A2G4GUW6-F1
#
_cell.length_a   1.000
_cell.length_b   1.000
_cell.length_c   1.000
_cell.angle_alpha   90.00
_cell.angle_beta   90.00
_cell.angle_gamma   90.00
#
_symmetry.space_group_name_H-M   'P 1'
#
loop_
_entity.id
_entity.type
_entity.pdbx_description
1 polymer ?
#
loop_
_entity_poly.entity_id
_entity_poly.type
_entity_poly.pdbx_seq_one_letter_code
_entity_poly.pdbx_strand_id
1 'polypeptide(L)'
;MLQIANIRKNAKELAERLAIRGLDGDTLMSSVLEMDERNRSKRTEMESLQAKGNQITSQIGELYKTGQKAEGDALKLQSVEIKDALKQLESDVESLDQELTQLLLTIPNAPSIEVPKGKTPEDNKQLFLWGEMPKLHEGAMPHWELAAKYDIIDFELGVKVTGAGFPVYKGKGAIFQRALIQFFLNEAGKAGYMEIQPPLMVNAESGYGTGQLPDKEGQMYHVGVDDLYLIPTAEVPITNLYRDVI
;
A
#
# COMPACT_ATOMS: atom_id res chain seq x y z
N MET A 1 1.97 -5.50 -0.65
CA MET A 1 2.25 -6.18 0.64
C MET A 1 3.00 -7.48 0.42
N LEU A 2 3.73 -7.97 1.43
CA LEU A 2 4.35 -9.30 1.37
C LEU A 2 3.28 -10.39 1.36
N GLN A 3 3.46 -11.42 0.53
CA GLN A 3 2.51 -12.53 0.41
C GLN A 3 2.59 -13.45 1.63
N ILE A 4 1.45 -13.81 2.21
CA ILE A 4 1.41 -14.63 3.44
C ILE A 4 2.06 -16.01 3.23
N ALA A 5 1.88 -16.61 2.05
CA ALA A 5 2.52 -17.86 1.69
C ALA A 5 4.06 -17.75 1.68
N ASN A 6 4.60 -16.59 1.26
CA ASN A 6 6.03 -16.32 1.31
C ASN A 6 6.50 -16.16 2.76
N ILE A 7 5.73 -15.46 3.59
CA ILE A 7 6.03 -15.29 5.02
C ILE A 7 6.09 -16.65 5.73
N ARG A 8 5.10 -17.53 5.52
CA ARG A 8 5.11 -18.90 6.09
C ARG A 8 6.36 -19.70 5.72
N LYS A 9 6.82 -19.59 4.48
CA LYS A 9 7.95 -20.37 3.97
C LYS A 9 9.31 -19.78 4.37
N ASN A 10 9.42 -18.46 4.37
CA ASN A 10 10.69 -17.73 4.40
C ASN A 10 10.77 -16.69 5.53
N ALA A 11 10.00 -16.86 6.62
CA ALA A 11 9.92 -15.90 7.73
C ALA A 11 11.29 -15.42 8.23
N LYS A 12 12.22 -16.34 8.45
CA LYS A 12 13.57 -16.01 8.94
C LYS A 12 14.35 -15.13 7.97
N GLU A 13 14.33 -15.46 6.68
CA GLU A 13 15.00 -14.65 5.66
C GLU A 13 14.38 -13.26 5.57
N LEU A 14 13.04 -13.18 5.56
CA LEU A 14 12.33 -11.90 5.53
C LEU A 14 12.64 -11.05 6.76
N ALA A 15 12.71 -11.66 7.95
CA ALA A 15 13.08 -10.98 9.19
C ALA A 15 14.50 -10.40 9.11
N GLU A 16 15.47 -11.18 8.66
CA GLU A 16 16.86 -10.74 8.47
C GLU A 16 16.96 -9.59 7.45
N ARG A 17 16.15 -9.60 6.39
CA ARG A 17 16.10 -8.52 5.39
C ARG A 17 15.43 -7.27 5.93
N LEU A 18 14.32 -7.39 6.66
CA LEU A 18 13.65 -6.25 7.29
C LEU A 18 14.54 -5.58 8.35
N ALA A 19 15.40 -6.33 9.04
CA ALA A 19 16.39 -5.79 9.97
C ALA A 19 17.39 -4.84 9.32
N ILE A 20 17.63 -4.94 8.00
CA ILE A 20 18.45 -3.98 7.24
C ILE A 20 17.82 -2.58 7.28
N ARG A 21 16.49 -2.49 7.37
CA ARG A 21 15.75 -1.23 7.53
C ARG A 21 15.64 -0.76 8.98
N GLY A 22 16.33 -1.43 9.91
CA GLY A 22 16.25 -1.14 11.34
C GLY A 22 14.96 -1.59 12.01
N LEU A 23 14.20 -2.49 11.38
CA LEU A 23 12.96 -3.03 11.93
C LEU A 23 13.22 -4.33 12.71
N ASP A 24 12.39 -4.59 13.72
CA ASP A 24 12.35 -5.89 14.38
C ASP A 24 11.59 -6.91 13.51
N GLY A 25 12.30 -7.47 12.55
CA GLY A 25 11.75 -8.41 11.59
C GLY A 25 11.21 -9.69 12.25
N ASP A 26 11.84 -10.18 13.31
CA ASP A 26 11.44 -11.42 13.98
C ASP A 26 10.07 -11.26 14.66
N THR A 27 9.88 -10.15 15.37
CA THR A 27 8.58 -9.82 15.98
C THR A 27 7.51 -9.63 14.91
N LEU A 28 7.80 -8.88 13.84
CA LEU A 28 6.85 -8.65 12.76
C LEU A 28 6.39 -9.95 12.08
N MET A 29 7.33 -10.84 11.74
CA MET A 29 6.99 -12.12 11.11
C MET A 29 6.22 -13.03 12.08
N SER A 30 6.60 -13.06 13.36
CA SER A 30 5.91 -13.88 14.36
C SER A 30 4.46 -13.41 14.55
N SER A 31 4.22 -12.10 14.67
CA SER A 31 2.86 -11.54 14.80
C SER A 31 1.98 -11.85 13.60
N VAL A 32 2.52 -11.80 12.38
CA VAL A 32 1.76 -12.17 11.17
C VAL A 32 1.41 -13.66 11.19
N LEU A 33 2.35 -14.52 11.55
CA LEU A 33 2.13 -15.98 11.59
C LEU A 33 1.13 -16.39 12.66
N GLU A 34 1.17 -15.76 13.84
CA GLU A 34 0.18 -15.99 14.90
C GLU A 34 -1.22 -15.58 14.47
N MET A 35 -1.36 -14.41 13.85
CA MET A 35 -2.64 -13.92 13.34
C MET A 35 -3.19 -14.83 12.23
N ASP A 36 -2.31 -15.25 11.31
CA ASP A 36 -2.64 -16.18 10.23
C ASP A 36 -3.10 -17.55 10.75
N GLU A 37 -2.43 -18.09 11.76
CA GLU A 37 -2.82 -19.38 12.35
C GLU A 37 -4.17 -19.27 13.08
N ARG A 38 -4.41 -18.16 13.80
CA ARG A 38 -5.71 -17.90 14.42
C ARG A 38 -6.82 -17.82 13.39
N ASN A 39 -6.59 -17.12 12.29
CA ASN A 39 -7.55 -17.00 11.19
C ASN A 39 -7.85 -18.37 10.56
N ARG A 40 -6.81 -19.16 10.23
CA ARG A 40 -6.98 -20.52 9.68
C ARG A 40 -7.71 -21.47 10.63
N SER A 41 -7.41 -21.40 11.92
CA SER A 41 -8.09 -22.19 12.95
C SER A 41 -9.58 -21.86 13.00
N LYS A 42 -9.93 -20.57 12.99
CA LYS A 42 -11.33 -20.10 12.98
C LYS A 42 -12.07 -20.48 11.70
N ARG A 43 -11.42 -20.42 10.54
CA ARG A 43 -11.99 -20.91 9.28
C ARG A 43 -12.26 -22.42 9.33
N THR A 44 -11.34 -23.20 9.89
CA THR A 44 -11.52 -24.65 10.05
C THR A 44 -12.69 -24.96 11.00
N GLU A 45 -12.83 -24.20 12.08
CA GLU A 45 -13.98 -24.29 13.01
C GLU A 45 -15.30 -23.99 12.30
N MET A 46 -15.33 -22.92 11.49
CA MET A 46 -16.48 -22.51 10.70
C MET A 46 -16.88 -23.57 9.67
N GLU A 47 -15.92 -24.11 8.91
CA GLU A 47 -16.16 -25.18 7.92
C GLU A 47 -16.69 -26.46 8.58
N SER A 48 -16.12 -26.85 9.72
CA SER A 48 -16.58 -28.00 10.50
C SER A 48 -18.01 -27.81 11.00
N LEU A 49 -18.32 -26.62 11.53
CA LEU A 49 -19.66 -26.28 12.02
C LEU A 49 -20.67 -26.21 10.87
N GLN A 50 -20.27 -25.71 9.70
CA GLN A 50 -21.09 -25.67 8.50
C GLN A 50 -21.41 -27.08 8.00
N ALA A 51 -20.41 -27.96 7.95
CA ALA A 51 -20.61 -29.37 7.61
C ALA A 51 -21.58 -30.05 8.57
N LYS A 52 -21.43 -29.81 9.89
CA LYS A 52 -22.37 -30.30 10.92
C LYS A 52 -23.79 -29.77 10.72
N GLY A 53 -23.93 -28.47 10.42
CA GLY A 53 -25.23 -27.85 10.14
C GLY A 53 -25.94 -28.46 8.93
N ASN A 54 -25.19 -28.76 7.86
CA ASN A 54 -25.71 -29.42 6.67
C ASN A 54 -26.17 -30.86 6.97
N GLN A 55 -25.41 -31.60 7.77
CA GLN A 55 -25.78 -32.96 8.21
C GLN A 55 -27.07 -32.95 9.04
N ILE A 56 -27.18 -32.05 10.03
CA ILE A 56 -28.39 -31.92 10.86
C ILE A 56 -29.60 -31.54 10.00
N THR A 57 -29.44 -30.61 9.06
CA THR A 57 -30.53 -30.21 8.16
C THR A 57 -31.03 -31.39 7.32
N SER A 58 -30.12 -32.24 6.83
CA SER A 58 -30.48 -33.47 6.12
C SER A 58 -31.23 -34.47 7.02
N GLN A 59 -30.75 -34.67 8.26
CA GLN A 59 -31.38 -35.57 9.23
C GLN A 59 -32.78 -35.11 9.63
N ILE A 60 -33.00 -33.80 9.81
CA ILE A 60 -34.33 -33.24 10.06
C ILE A 60 -35.28 -33.63 8.91
N GLY A 61 -34.85 -33.44 7.65
CA GLY A 61 -35.65 -33.80 6.48
C GLY A 61 -36.01 -35.29 6.42
N GLU A 62 -35.14 -36.17 6.90
CA GLU A 62 -35.37 -37.61 6.97
C GLU A 62 -36.32 -38.00 8.11
N LEU A 63 -36.10 -37.49 9.33
CA LEU A 63 -36.95 -37.75 10.51
C LEU A 63 -38.40 -37.30 10.29
N TYR A 64 -38.60 -36.16 9.63
CA TYR A 64 -39.94 -35.70 9.28
C TYR A 64 -40.63 -36.59 8.23
N LYS A 65 -39.87 -37.23 7.33
CA LYS A 65 -40.41 -38.21 6.36
C LYS A 65 -40.76 -39.54 7.01
N THR A 66 -39.99 -39.97 8.01
CA THR A 66 -40.22 -41.23 8.75
C THR A 66 -41.24 -41.09 9.88
N GLY A 67 -41.79 -39.89 10.10
CA GLY A 67 -42.84 -39.64 11.09
C GLY A 67 -42.34 -39.37 12.51
N GLN A 68 -41.03 -39.27 12.71
CA GLN A 68 -40.36 -39.05 14.00
C GLN A 68 -40.28 -37.55 14.36
N LYS A 69 -41.45 -36.91 14.51
CA LYS A 69 -41.54 -35.45 14.70
C LYS A 69 -40.81 -34.91 15.94
N ALA A 70 -40.89 -35.61 17.07
CA ALA A 70 -40.26 -35.14 18.32
C ALA A 70 -38.72 -35.08 18.22
N GLU A 71 -38.10 -36.05 17.55
CA GLU A 71 -36.65 -36.09 17.31
C GLU A 71 -36.25 -35.03 16.27
N GLY A 72 -37.08 -34.81 15.24
CA GLY A 72 -36.91 -33.74 14.26
C GLY A 72 -36.98 -32.34 14.88
N ASP A 73 -37.89 -32.10 15.82
CA ASP A 73 -38.02 -30.82 16.53
C ASP A 73 -36.82 -30.55 17.45
N ALA A 74 -36.27 -31.59 18.09
CA ALA A 74 -35.04 -31.48 18.90
C ALA A 74 -33.82 -31.10 18.03
N LEU A 75 -33.66 -31.72 16.86
CA LEU A 75 -32.59 -31.36 15.92
C LEU A 75 -32.79 -29.96 15.31
N LYS A 76 -34.03 -29.51 15.16
CA LYS A 76 -34.34 -28.16 14.68
C LYS A 76 -33.85 -27.08 15.65
N LEU A 77 -33.94 -27.31 16.97
CA LEU A 77 -33.36 -26.41 17.97
C LEU A 77 -31.84 -26.35 17.85
N GLN A 78 -31.17 -27.50 17.71
CA GLN A 78 -29.71 -27.56 17.48
C GLN A 78 -29.30 -26.85 16.17
N SER A 79 -30.12 -26.95 15.12
CA SER A 79 -29.88 -26.24 13.85
C SER A 79 -29.90 -24.72 14.01
N VAL A 80 -30.77 -24.19 14.89
CA VAL A 80 -30.79 -22.74 15.20
C VAL A 80 -29.52 -22.33 15.94
N GLU A 81 -29.11 -23.09 16.96
CA GLU A 81 -27.86 -22.82 17.70
C GLU A 81 -26.63 -22.85 16.79
N ILE A 82 -26.54 -23.82 15.89
CA ILE A 82 -25.47 -23.90 14.89
C ILE A 82 -25.49 -22.68 13.96
N LYS A 83 -26.67 -22.24 13.53
CA LYS A 83 -26.80 -21.09 12.64
C LYS A 83 -26.32 -19.80 13.32
N ASP A 84 -26.63 -19.62 14.60
CA ASP A 84 -26.19 -18.44 15.34
C ASP A 84 -24.68 -18.48 15.63
N ALA A 85 -24.13 -19.65 15.96
CA ALA A 85 -22.69 -19.84 16.11
C ALA A 85 -21.93 -19.64 14.78
N LEU A 86 -22.50 -20.06 13.64
CA LEU A 86 -21.93 -19.79 12.31
C LEU A 86 -21.85 -18.30 12.01
N LYS A 87 -22.90 -17.53 12.29
CA LYS A 87 -22.86 -16.07 12.11
C LYS A 87 -21.77 -15.40 12.95
N GLN A 88 -21.58 -15.86 14.18
CA GLN A 88 -20.51 -15.35 15.03
C GLN A 88 -19.14 -15.68 14.43
N LEU A 89 -18.93 -16.92 13.98
CA LEU A 89 -17.68 -17.33 13.35
C LEU A 89 -17.41 -16.60 12.03
N GLU A 90 -18.43 -16.35 11.22
CA GLU A 90 -18.31 -15.53 10.00
C GLU A 90 -17.81 -14.12 10.33
N SER A 91 -18.40 -13.48 11.35
CA SER A 91 -17.97 -12.17 11.82
C SER A 91 -16.54 -12.19 12.40
N ASP A 92 -16.18 -13.23 13.15
CA ASP A 92 -14.84 -13.38 13.72
C ASP A 92 -13.78 -13.55 12.61
N VAL A 93 -14.08 -14.35 11.58
CA VAL A 93 -13.19 -14.57 10.42
C VAL A 93 -13.02 -13.27 9.63
N GLU A 94 -14.09 -12.54 9.38
CA GLU A 94 -14.03 -11.24 8.68
C GLU A 94 -13.17 -10.22 9.45
N SER A 95 -13.34 -10.14 10.77
CA SER A 95 -12.50 -9.27 11.62
C SER A 95 -11.02 -9.67 11.54
N LEU A 96 -10.72 -10.98 11.63
CA LEU A 96 -9.35 -11.48 11.56
C LEU A 96 -8.71 -11.27 10.17
N ASP A 97 -9.49 -11.35 9.09
CA ASP A 97 -9.01 -11.02 7.74
C ASP A 97 -8.63 -9.53 7.64
N GLN A 98 -9.46 -8.65 8.17
CA GLN A 98 -9.21 -7.21 8.19
C GLN A 98 -7.98 -6.87 9.04
N GLU A 99 -7.87 -7.42 10.25
CA GLU A 99 -6.73 -7.23 11.15
C GLU A 99 -5.42 -7.73 10.51
N LEU A 100 -5.45 -8.92 9.90
CA LEU A 100 -4.30 -9.48 9.21
C LEU A 100 -3.88 -8.62 8.01
N THR A 101 -4.84 -8.15 7.21
CA THR A 101 -4.58 -7.25 6.08
C THR A 101 -3.95 -5.95 6.56
N GLN A 102 -4.50 -5.36 7.63
CA GLN A 102 -3.98 -4.12 8.18
C GLN A 102 -2.55 -4.30 8.70
N LEU A 103 -2.26 -5.40 9.41
CA LEU A 103 -0.91 -5.73 9.84
C LEU A 103 0.04 -5.86 8.65
N LEU A 104 -0.35 -6.58 7.60
CA LEU A 104 0.46 -6.75 6.39
C LEU A 104 0.73 -5.43 5.65
N LEU A 105 -0.23 -4.50 5.62
CA LEU A 105 -0.05 -3.15 5.07
C LEU A 105 0.96 -2.32 5.87
N THR A 106 1.18 -2.64 7.16
CA THR A 106 2.21 -1.95 7.95
C THR A 106 3.63 -2.40 7.62
N ILE A 107 3.81 -3.60 7.06
CA ILE A 107 5.12 -4.21 6.81
C ILE A 107 5.64 -3.77 5.44
N PRO A 108 6.82 -3.13 5.38
CA PRO A 108 7.34 -2.68 4.10
C PRO A 108 7.95 -3.82 3.29
N ASN A 109 8.32 -3.55 2.05
CA ASN A 109 9.01 -4.54 1.24
C ASN A 109 10.38 -4.92 1.84
N ALA A 110 10.74 -6.20 1.74
CA ALA A 110 12.02 -6.72 2.17
C ALA A 110 13.12 -6.27 1.16
N PRO A 111 14.22 -5.65 1.62
CA PRO A 111 15.32 -5.30 0.75
C PRO A 111 15.88 -6.49 -0.03
N SER A 112 16.24 -6.27 -1.30
CA SER A 112 16.94 -7.27 -2.12
C SER A 112 18.26 -7.69 -1.47
N ILE A 113 18.73 -8.89 -1.81
CA ILE A 113 20.01 -9.42 -1.34
C ILE A 113 21.21 -8.54 -1.72
N GLU A 114 21.08 -7.75 -2.77
CA GLU A 114 22.10 -6.83 -3.29
C GLU A 114 22.16 -5.51 -2.50
N VAL A 115 21.13 -5.19 -1.71
CA VAL A 115 21.07 -3.95 -0.94
C VAL A 115 22.07 -4.04 0.22
N PRO A 116 23.07 -3.14 0.30
CA PRO A 116 24.03 -3.15 1.40
C PRO A 116 23.34 -2.81 2.72
N LYS A 117 23.89 -3.31 3.82
CA LYS A 117 23.46 -2.88 5.16
C LYS A 117 23.88 -1.44 5.38
N GLY A 118 22.97 -0.63 5.93
CA GLY A 118 23.20 0.76 6.28
C GLY A 118 22.07 1.27 7.17
N LYS A 119 22.35 2.32 7.95
CA LYS A 119 21.39 3.00 8.83
C LYS A 119 21.18 4.45 8.43
N THR A 120 22.19 5.08 7.85
CA THR A 120 22.15 6.51 7.52
C THR A 120 22.51 6.73 6.05
N PRO A 121 22.20 7.93 5.49
CA PRO A 121 22.56 8.25 4.11
C PRO A 121 24.05 8.12 3.80
N GLU A 122 24.92 8.25 4.81
CA GLU A 122 26.38 8.09 4.68
C GLU A 122 26.81 6.64 4.40
N ASP A 123 25.98 5.65 4.70
CA ASP A 123 26.23 4.24 4.39
C ASP A 123 25.92 3.91 2.92
N ASN A 124 25.32 4.85 2.16
CA ASN A 124 25.01 4.65 0.75
C ASN A 124 26.28 4.53 -0.09
N LYS A 125 26.28 3.56 -1.00
CA LYS A 125 27.41 3.33 -1.92
C LYS A 125 27.20 4.10 -3.22
N GLN A 126 28.18 4.92 -3.60
CA GLN A 126 28.22 5.50 -4.94
C GLN A 126 28.58 4.40 -5.95
N LEU A 127 27.63 4.03 -6.82
CA LEU A 127 27.85 3.00 -7.85
C LEU A 127 28.53 3.56 -9.10
N PHE A 128 28.17 4.79 -9.47
CA PHE A 128 28.65 5.40 -10.70
C PHE A 128 28.64 6.93 -10.57
N LEU A 129 29.61 7.58 -11.19
CA LEU A 129 29.69 9.03 -11.32
C LEU A 129 29.98 9.36 -12.78
N TRP A 130 29.21 10.30 -13.34
CA TRP A 130 29.36 10.72 -14.73
C TRP A 130 29.64 12.22 -14.82
N GLY A 131 30.57 12.59 -15.69
CA GLY A 131 31.01 13.97 -15.90
C GLY A 131 31.97 14.46 -14.81
N GLU A 132 32.35 15.73 -14.93
CA GLU A 132 33.20 16.42 -13.95
C GLU A 132 32.35 17.37 -13.11
N MET A 133 32.61 17.41 -11.79
CA MET A 133 31.92 18.34 -10.89
C MET A 133 32.35 19.78 -11.23
N PRO A 134 31.40 20.69 -11.51
CA PRO A 134 31.73 22.05 -11.92
C PRO A 134 32.43 22.80 -10.77
N LYS A 135 33.55 23.47 -11.10
CA LYS A 135 34.21 24.40 -10.18
C LYS A 135 33.44 25.72 -10.17
N LEU A 136 32.79 26.03 -9.07
CA LEU A 136 32.09 27.30 -8.89
C LEU A 136 33.10 28.44 -8.76
N HIS A 137 32.75 29.60 -9.33
CA HIS A 137 33.52 30.83 -9.17
C HIS A 137 33.28 31.43 -7.78
N GLU A 138 34.20 32.29 -7.34
CA GLU A 138 34.02 33.05 -6.11
C GLU A 138 32.77 33.95 -6.22
N GLY A 139 31.89 33.88 -5.22
CA GLY A 139 30.61 34.59 -5.23
C GLY A 139 29.49 33.91 -6.04
N ALA A 140 29.65 32.64 -6.41
CA ALA A 140 28.56 31.87 -7.01
C ALA A 140 27.31 31.88 -6.12
N MET A 141 26.17 32.23 -6.71
CA MET A 141 24.90 32.38 -5.99
C MET A 141 24.12 31.06 -5.95
N PRO A 142 23.41 30.78 -4.86
CA PRO A 142 22.44 29.70 -4.83
C PRO A 142 21.23 30.00 -5.74
N HIS A 143 20.50 28.94 -6.11
CA HIS A 143 19.43 29.06 -7.11
C HIS A 143 18.29 30.01 -6.70
N TRP A 144 17.99 30.17 -5.41
CA TRP A 144 16.94 31.08 -4.94
C TRP A 144 17.33 32.56 -5.10
N GLU A 145 18.60 32.90 -4.93
CA GLU A 145 19.11 34.25 -5.20
C GLU A 145 19.13 34.55 -6.71
N LEU A 146 19.52 33.56 -7.53
CA LEU A 146 19.45 33.67 -8.99
C LEU A 146 18.00 33.86 -9.47
N ALA A 147 17.06 33.13 -8.87
CA ALA A 147 15.64 33.25 -9.16
C ALA A 147 15.11 34.66 -8.94
N ALA A 148 15.45 35.27 -7.80
CA ALA A 148 15.09 36.65 -7.47
C ALA A 148 15.81 37.65 -8.38
N LYS A 149 17.13 37.50 -8.58
CA LYS A 149 17.95 38.38 -9.42
C LYS A 149 17.43 38.50 -10.85
N TYR A 150 16.95 37.40 -11.43
CA TYR A 150 16.44 37.37 -12.80
C TYR A 150 14.92 37.46 -12.89
N ASP A 151 14.23 37.62 -11.76
CA ASP A 151 12.77 37.69 -11.68
C ASP A 151 12.05 36.51 -12.35
N ILE A 152 12.58 35.29 -12.18
CA ILE A 152 12.09 34.08 -12.86
C ILE A 152 11.31 33.12 -11.95
N ILE A 153 11.48 33.22 -10.62
CA ILE A 153 10.68 32.50 -9.63
C ILE A 153 10.40 33.44 -8.46
N ASP A 154 9.15 33.52 -8.05
CA ASP A 154 8.64 34.37 -6.99
C ASP A 154 8.09 33.51 -5.85
N PHE A 155 8.86 33.43 -4.77
CA PHE A 155 8.50 32.64 -3.59
C PHE A 155 7.51 33.39 -2.68
N GLU A 156 7.63 34.71 -2.57
CA GLU A 156 6.75 35.53 -1.73
C GLU A 156 5.32 35.56 -2.28
N LEU A 157 5.17 35.72 -3.60
CA LEU A 157 3.88 35.62 -4.26
C LEU A 157 3.26 34.22 -4.08
N GLY A 158 4.11 33.19 -4.11
CA GLY A 158 3.75 31.82 -3.79
C GLY A 158 3.14 31.64 -2.41
N VAL A 159 3.80 32.18 -1.39
CA VAL A 159 3.29 32.20 0.00
C VAL A 159 1.97 32.94 0.08
N LYS A 160 1.83 34.07 -0.62
CA LYS A 160 0.59 34.86 -0.63
C LYS A 160 -0.59 34.10 -1.24
N VAL A 161 -0.37 33.33 -2.31
CA VAL A 161 -1.45 32.65 -3.04
C VAL A 161 -1.82 31.30 -2.41
N THR A 162 -0.84 30.56 -1.89
CA THR A 162 -1.04 29.20 -1.40
C THR A 162 -0.45 28.97 0.00
N GLY A 163 0.81 29.34 0.21
CA GLY A 163 1.53 29.10 1.46
C GLY A 163 3.01 28.76 1.26
N ALA A 164 3.71 28.42 2.34
CA ALA A 164 5.12 28.02 2.27
C ALA A 164 5.30 26.79 1.36
N GLY A 165 6.33 26.81 0.51
CA GLY A 165 6.66 25.69 -0.40
C GLY A 165 6.04 25.76 -1.80
N PHE A 166 5.28 26.79 -2.14
CA PHE A 166 4.60 26.90 -3.44
C PHE A 166 5.14 28.05 -4.30
N PRO A 167 6.20 27.86 -5.11
CA PRO A 167 6.78 28.93 -5.93
C PRO A 167 5.91 29.35 -7.13
N VAL A 168 5.96 30.62 -7.51
CA VAL A 168 5.38 31.11 -8.79
C VAL A 168 6.47 31.33 -9.83
N TYR A 169 6.45 30.56 -10.91
CA TYR A 169 7.40 30.73 -12.02
C TYR A 169 6.94 31.87 -12.96
N LYS A 170 7.88 32.74 -13.38
CA LYS A 170 7.60 33.93 -14.20
C LYS A 170 8.43 33.96 -15.47
N GLY A 171 7.87 34.52 -16.54
CA GLY A 171 8.57 34.80 -17.81
C GLY A 171 9.43 33.63 -18.29
N LYS A 172 10.75 33.85 -18.37
CA LYS A 172 11.71 32.83 -18.80
C LYS A 172 11.78 31.60 -17.88
N GLY A 173 11.53 31.75 -16.58
CA GLY A 173 11.47 30.64 -15.63
C GLY A 173 10.32 29.67 -15.94
N ALA A 174 9.13 30.20 -16.20
CA ALA A 174 7.96 29.40 -16.57
C ALA A 174 8.16 28.68 -17.92
N ILE A 175 8.76 29.38 -18.90
CA ILE A 175 9.11 28.77 -20.20
C ILE A 175 10.12 27.64 -20.01
N PHE A 176 11.15 27.87 -19.19
CA PHE A 176 12.20 26.89 -18.95
C PHE A 176 11.68 25.64 -18.24
N GLN A 177 10.86 25.80 -17.21
CA GLN A 177 10.24 24.68 -16.49
C GLN A 177 9.42 23.80 -17.44
N ARG A 178 8.58 24.39 -18.29
CA ARG A 178 7.83 23.66 -19.31
C ARG A 178 8.72 23.01 -20.36
N ALA A 179 9.79 23.69 -20.79
CA ALA A 179 10.75 23.13 -21.75
C ALA A 179 11.44 21.87 -21.19
N LEU A 180 11.77 21.84 -19.90
CA LEU A 180 12.33 20.66 -19.24
C LEU A 180 11.34 19.49 -19.24
N ILE A 181 10.06 19.73 -18.95
CA ILE A 181 9.02 18.68 -19.04
C ILE A 181 8.99 18.08 -20.44
N GLN A 182 8.89 18.94 -21.49
CA GLN A 182 8.85 18.46 -22.87
C GLN A 182 10.12 17.72 -23.27
N PHE A 183 11.28 18.19 -22.84
CA PHE A 183 12.55 17.52 -23.09
C PHE A 183 12.55 16.09 -22.52
N PHE A 184 12.23 15.92 -21.24
CA PHE A 184 12.25 14.61 -20.61
C PHE A 184 11.19 13.64 -21.16
N LEU A 185 9.99 14.12 -21.51
CA LEU A 185 8.97 13.30 -22.17
C LEU A 185 9.45 12.81 -23.54
N ASN A 186 10.04 13.69 -24.35
CA ASN A 186 10.58 13.32 -25.67
C ASN A 186 11.75 12.34 -25.56
N GLU A 187 12.67 12.54 -24.62
CA GLU A 187 13.80 11.60 -24.41
C GLU A 187 13.30 10.24 -23.91
N ALA A 188 12.30 10.21 -23.02
CA ALA A 188 11.66 8.96 -22.62
C ALA A 188 10.99 8.24 -23.80
N GLY A 189 10.29 8.97 -24.67
CA GLY A 189 9.72 8.42 -25.90
C GLY A 189 10.77 7.81 -26.83
N LYS A 190 11.93 8.47 -26.99
CA LYS A 190 13.08 7.92 -27.74
C LYS A 190 13.66 6.66 -27.10
N ALA A 191 13.60 6.56 -25.78
CA ALA A 191 14.01 5.38 -25.03
C ALA A 191 12.97 4.24 -25.05
N GLY A 192 11.82 4.42 -25.72
CA GLY A 192 10.79 3.39 -25.90
C GLY A 192 9.65 3.41 -24.89
N TYR A 193 9.56 4.44 -24.03
CA TYR A 193 8.44 4.59 -23.11
C TYR A 193 7.20 5.11 -23.85
N MET A 194 6.03 4.56 -23.52
CA MET A 194 4.75 5.08 -23.99
C MET A 194 4.31 6.24 -23.08
N GLU A 195 4.09 7.41 -23.67
CA GLU A 195 3.59 8.57 -22.94
C GLU A 195 2.12 8.38 -22.55
N ILE A 196 1.80 8.60 -21.28
CA ILE A 196 0.45 8.53 -20.73
C ILE A 196 0.21 9.75 -19.84
N GLN A 197 -0.97 10.36 -19.97
CA GLN A 197 -1.41 11.44 -19.09
C GLN A 197 -2.49 10.91 -18.12
N PRO A 198 -2.12 10.55 -16.88
CA PRO A 198 -3.08 10.06 -15.90
C PRO A 198 -3.85 11.20 -15.21
N PRO A 199 -4.96 10.89 -14.52
CA PRO A 199 -5.60 11.81 -13.56
C PRO A 199 -4.62 12.25 -12.46
N LEU A 200 -4.80 13.48 -11.96
CA LEU A 200 -4.02 14.02 -10.84
C LEU A 200 -4.61 13.67 -9.46
N MET A 201 -5.77 13.02 -9.45
CA MET A 201 -6.46 12.53 -8.27
C MET A 201 -6.78 11.05 -8.45
N VAL A 202 -6.68 10.29 -7.36
CA VAL A 202 -6.92 8.83 -7.34
C VAL A 202 -7.79 8.43 -6.15
N ASN A 203 -8.43 7.27 -6.24
CA ASN A 203 -9.13 6.66 -5.11
C ASN A 203 -8.16 6.01 -4.12
N ALA A 204 -8.67 5.64 -2.94
CA ALA A 204 -7.88 5.03 -1.88
C ALA A 204 -7.23 3.71 -2.33
N GLU A 205 -7.93 2.90 -3.12
CA GLU A 205 -7.41 1.61 -3.59
C GLU A 205 -6.12 1.79 -4.41
N SER A 206 -5.99 2.89 -5.16
CA SER A 206 -4.76 3.20 -5.87
C SER A 206 -3.62 3.56 -4.94
N GLY A 207 -3.89 4.32 -3.87
CA GLY A 207 -2.92 4.62 -2.83
C GLY A 207 -2.44 3.37 -2.08
N TYR A 208 -3.33 2.42 -1.80
CA TYR A 208 -2.95 1.13 -1.21
C TYR A 208 -2.13 0.27 -2.17
N GLY A 209 -2.47 0.29 -3.47
CA GLY A 209 -1.80 -0.50 -4.50
C GLY A 209 -0.30 -0.20 -4.62
N THR A 210 0.10 1.07 -4.46
CA THR A 210 1.50 1.52 -4.52
C THR A 210 2.12 1.83 -3.15
N GLY A 211 1.37 1.61 -2.06
CA GLY A 211 1.88 1.68 -0.69
C GLY A 211 1.97 3.08 -0.08
N GLN A 212 1.39 4.10 -0.71
CA GLN A 212 1.21 5.43 -0.11
C GLN A 212 0.12 5.42 0.96
N LEU A 213 -0.88 4.53 0.83
CA LEU A 213 -1.84 4.25 1.89
C LEU A 213 -1.54 2.92 2.59
N PRO A 214 -1.69 2.83 3.93
CA PRO A 214 -2.11 3.90 4.84
C PRO A 214 -1.08 5.04 4.92
N ASP A 215 -1.54 6.30 4.93
CA ASP A 215 -0.68 7.50 4.84
C ASP A 215 0.08 7.74 6.15
N LYS A 216 1.20 7.04 6.31
CA LYS A 216 2.02 7.09 7.52
C LYS A 216 2.72 8.43 7.72
N GLU A 217 2.85 9.23 6.66
CA GLU A 217 3.69 10.44 6.64
C GLU A 217 2.91 11.71 6.26
N GLY A 218 1.60 11.62 6.03
CA GLY A 218 0.77 12.76 5.61
C GLY A 218 1.17 13.29 4.23
N GLN A 219 1.65 12.41 3.35
CA GLN A 219 2.22 12.78 2.05
C GLN A 219 1.15 13.08 1.00
N MET A 220 -0.11 12.68 1.23
CA MET A 220 -1.18 12.86 0.26
C MET A 220 -2.19 13.91 0.74
N TYR A 221 -2.47 14.90 -0.11
CA TYR A 221 -3.61 15.79 0.12
C TYR A 221 -4.93 15.05 -0.14
N HIS A 222 -5.83 15.04 0.83
CA HIS A 222 -7.15 14.41 0.74
C HIS A 222 -8.24 15.43 0.37
N VAL A 223 -9.01 15.10 -0.65
CA VAL A 223 -10.17 15.84 -1.15
C VAL A 223 -11.42 15.19 -0.56
N GLY A 224 -11.82 15.63 0.64
CA GLY A 224 -12.83 14.94 1.43
C GLY A 224 -14.25 14.87 0.85
N VAL A 225 -14.63 15.79 -0.06
CA VAL A 225 -15.99 15.78 -0.66
C VAL A 225 -16.19 14.58 -1.58
N ASP A 226 -15.16 14.25 -2.36
CA ASP A 226 -15.20 13.18 -3.35
C ASP A 226 -14.44 11.92 -2.90
N ASP A 227 -13.86 11.96 -1.69
CA ASP A 227 -12.99 10.93 -1.12
C ASP A 227 -11.84 10.52 -2.07
N LEU A 228 -11.17 11.54 -2.63
CA LEU A 228 -10.04 11.37 -3.54
C LEU A 228 -8.75 11.91 -2.94
N TYR A 229 -7.62 11.45 -3.46
CA TYR A 229 -6.29 11.88 -3.04
C TYR A 229 -5.52 12.49 -4.20
N LEU A 230 -4.90 13.66 -3.99
CA LEU A 230 -3.93 14.19 -4.96
C LEU A 230 -2.69 13.30 -4.99
N ILE A 231 -2.24 12.98 -6.20
CA ILE A 231 -1.10 12.07 -6.38
C ILE A 231 0.20 12.72 -5.87
N PRO A 232 1.03 12.03 -5.07
CA PRO A 232 2.36 12.50 -4.70
C PRO A 232 3.38 12.28 -5.82
N THR A 233 3.07 11.39 -6.76
CA THR A 233 3.88 11.05 -7.94
C THR A 233 3.00 10.36 -8.99
N ALA A 234 3.39 10.45 -10.27
CA ALA A 234 2.74 9.73 -11.36
C ALA A 234 2.83 8.19 -11.24
N GLU A 235 3.75 7.67 -10.41
CA GLU A 235 3.85 6.23 -10.11
C GLU A 235 2.52 5.63 -9.66
N VAL A 236 1.76 6.36 -8.82
CA VAL A 236 0.49 5.88 -8.25
C VAL A 236 -0.52 5.56 -9.36
N PRO A 237 -0.96 6.52 -10.19
CA PRO A 237 -1.94 6.21 -11.23
C PRO A 237 -1.37 5.35 -12.36
N ILE A 238 -0.11 5.52 -12.76
CA ILE A 238 0.48 4.75 -13.88
C ILE A 238 0.56 3.26 -13.55
N THR A 239 0.99 2.90 -12.34
CA THR A 239 1.07 1.49 -11.91
C THR A 239 -0.33 0.88 -11.81
N ASN A 240 -1.30 1.65 -11.34
CA ASN A 240 -2.68 1.19 -11.15
C ASN A 240 -3.49 1.05 -12.44
N LEU A 241 -2.98 1.47 -13.62
CA LEU A 241 -3.65 1.21 -14.91
C LEU A 241 -3.85 -0.29 -15.18
N TYR A 242 -3.03 -1.14 -14.56
CA TYR A 242 -3.07 -2.59 -14.73
C TYR A 242 -3.58 -3.34 -13.50
N ARG A 243 -4.09 -2.63 -12.50
CA ARG A 243 -4.68 -3.26 -11.30
C ARG A 243 -5.78 -4.23 -11.73
N ASP A 244 -5.73 -5.45 -11.22
CA ASP A 244 -6.67 -6.55 -11.50
C ASP A 244 -6.70 -7.07 -12.95
N VAL A 245 -5.69 -6.73 -13.77
CA VAL A 245 -5.61 -7.12 -15.20
C VAL A 245 -4.42 -8.03 -15.52
N ILE A 246 -3.38 -8.06 -14.67
CA ILE A 246 -2.14 -8.84 -14.87
C ILE A 246 -1.90 -9.80 -13.72
#